data_AF-A0A316MQF4-F1
#
_entry.id   AF-A0A316MQF4-F1
#
_cell.length_a   1.000
_cell.length_b   1.000
_cell.length_c   1.000
_cell.angle_alpha   90.00
_cell.angle_beta   90.00
_cell.angle_gamma   90.00
#
_symmetry.space_group_name_H-M   'P 1'
#
loop_
_entity.id
_entity.type
_entity.pdbx_description
1 polymer ?
#
loop_
_entity_poly.entity_id
_entity_poly.type
_entity_poly.pdbx_seq_one_letter_code
_entity_poly.pdbx_strand_id
1 'polypeptide(L)'
;MQTYNLNIFELEVSFKTEAEPERVEKACAYAETLYGTLKLHGSHLGRDRLLTILVLGITDDLLQLKQQTADRDERLKALLELIDKQERPVGSDT
;
A
#
# COMPACT_ATOMS: atom_id res chain seq x y z
N MET A 1 -14.70 0.72 14.59
CA MET A 1 -14.95 1.00 13.16
C MET A 1 -15.85 2.22 13.01
N GLN A 2 -15.39 3.23 12.28
CA GLN A 2 -16.17 4.40 11.89
C GLN A 2 -16.82 4.13 10.52
N THR A 3 -17.97 4.76 10.25
CA THR A 3 -18.66 4.68 8.96
C THR A 3 -18.56 6.03 8.27
N TYR A 4 -18.11 6.02 7.02
CA TYR A 4 -17.99 7.21 6.17
C TYR A 4 -18.94 7.08 4.99
N ASN A 5 -19.72 8.12 4.72
CA ASN A 5 -20.49 8.22 3.48
C ASN A 5 -19.65 9.01 2.49
N LEU A 6 -19.21 8.35 1.43
CA LEU A 6 -18.27 8.86 0.46
C LEU A 6 -18.95 8.95 -0.90
N ASN A 7 -18.65 10.00 -1.64
CA ASN A 7 -18.98 10.09 -3.06
C ASN A 7 -17.70 9.88 -3.86
N ILE A 8 -17.58 8.72 -4.51
CA ILE A 8 -16.38 8.31 -5.24
C ILE A 8 -16.80 7.57 -6.52
N PHE A 9 -16.10 7.82 -7.63
CA PHE A 9 -16.40 7.25 -8.94
C PHE A 9 -17.85 7.52 -9.41
N GLU A 10 -18.38 8.68 -9.04
CA GLU A 10 -19.77 9.09 -9.28
C GLU A 10 -20.80 8.16 -8.57
N LEU A 11 -20.38 7.52 -7.47
CA LEU A 11 -21.20 6.62 -6.64
C LEU A 11 -21.17 7.05 -5.17
N GLU A 12 -22.34 7.06 -4.55
CA GLU A 12 -22.45 7.20 -3.10
C GLU A 12 -22.28 5.84 -2.43
N VAL A 13 -21.29 5.73 -1.53
CA VAL A 13 -20.94 4.48 -0.86
C VAL A 13 -20.76 4.71 0.64
N SER A 14 -21.25 3.76 1.44
CA SER A 14 -20.97 3.70 2.87
C SER A 14 -19.77 2.80 3.12
N PHE A 15 -18.64 3.41 3.50
CA PHE A 15 -17.38 2.73 3.76
C PHE A 15 -17.11 2.62 5.26
N LYS A 16 -16.87 1.40 5.76
CA LYS A 16 -16.60 1.13 7.18
C LYS A 16 -15.14 0.74 7.38
N THR A 17 -14.43 1.47 8.24
CA THR A 17 -13.00 1.24 8.49
C THR A 17 -12.60 1.73 9.89
N GLU A 18 -11.42 1.33 10.34
CA GLU A 18 -10.77 1.86 11.55
C GLU A 18 -9.79 2.99 11.23
N ALA A 19 -9.65 3.35 9.95
CA ALA A 19 -8.88 4.52 9.54
C ALA A 19 -9.48 5.81 10.11
N GLU A 20 -8.59 6.73 10.50
CA GLU A 20 -8.96 8.11 10.77
C GLU A 20 -9.44 8.82 9.48
N PRO A 21 -10.28 9.86 9.59
CA PRO A 21 -10.87 10.54 8.44
C PRO A 21 -9.84 11.01 7.40
N GLU A 22 -8.71 11.57 7.84
CA GLU A 22 -7.64 12.05 6.95
C GLU A 22 -7.08 10.93 6.06
N ARG A 23 -6.96 9.71 6.60
CA ARG A 23 -6.48 8.55 5.83
C ARG A 23 -7.52 8.10 4.82
N VAL A 24 -8.81 8.21 5.16
CA VAL A 24 -9.91 7.92 4.23
C VAL A 24 -9.95 8.93 3.10
N GLU A 25 -9.82 10.23 3.39
CA GLU A 25 -9.77 11.28 2.37
C GLU A 25 -8.60 11.09 1.40
N LYS A 26 -7.40 10.79 1.92
CA LYS A 26 -6.23 10.48 1.08
C LYS A 26 -6.48 9.26 0.19
N ALA A 27 -7.11 8.20 0.73
CA ALA A 27 -7.44 7.01 -0.05
C ALA A 27 -8.42 7.34 -1.18
N CYS A 28 -9.45 8.15 -0.91
CA CYS A 28 -10.40 8.59 -1.94
C CYS A 28 -9.72 9.41 -3.04
N ALA A 29 -8.92 10.41 -2.66
CA ALA A 29 -8.21 11.26 -3.62
C ALA A 29 -7.24 10.46 -4.51
N TYR A 30 -6.53 9.49 -3.91
CA TYR A 30 -5.63 8.61 -4.64
C TYR A 30 -6.39 7.71 -5.63
N ALA A 31 -7.47 7.08 -5.16
CA ALA A 31 -8.28 6.19 -5.98
C ALA A 31 -8.96 6.93 -7.15
N GLU A 32 -9.48 8.15 -6.94
CA GLU A 32 -10.00 9.02 -8.00
C GLU A 32 -8.94 9.39 -9.05
N THR A 33 -7.72 9.70 -8.60
CA THR A 33 -6.61 10.02 -9.51
C THR A 33 -6.26 8.84 -10.41
N LEU A 34 -6.18 7.63 -9.83
CA LEU A 34 -5.92 6.41 -10.58
C LEU A 34 -7.05 6.10 -11.56
N TYR A 35 -8.30 6.23 -11.11
CA TYR A 35 -9.47 6.02 -11.96
C TYR A 35 -9.55 7.03 -13.12
N GLY A 36 -9.27 8.30 -12.86
CA GLY A 36 -9.19 9.33 -13.90
C GLY A 36 -8.11 9.01 -14.94
N THR A 37 -6.94 8.56 -14.49
CA THR A 37 -5.85 8.12 -15.38
C THR A 37 -6.28 6.93 -16.24
N LEU A 38 -6.95 5.93 -15.64
CA LEU A 38 -7.49 4.77 -16.36
C LEU A 38 -8.57 5.16 -17.37
N LYS A 39 -9.47 6.09 -17.04
CA LYS A 39 -10.48 6.63 -17.97
C LYS A 39 -9.84 7.28 -19.20
N LEU A 40 -8.73 8.02 -19.03
CA LEU A 40 -8.04 8.67 -20.15
C LEU A 40 -7.41 7.67 -21.13
N HIS A 41 -6.82 6.58 -20.62
CA HIS A 41 -6.15 5.57 -21.44
C HIS A 41 -7.11 4.49 -21.97
N GLY A 42 -8.20 4.22 -21.23
CA GLY A 42 -9.17 3.16 -21.49
C GLY A 42 -10.54 3.70 -21.86
N SER A 43 -10.63 4.77 -22.66
CA SER A 43 -11.89 5.46 -23.00
C SER A 43 -13.00 4.57 -23.60
N HIS A 44 -12.65 3.39 -24.09
CA HIS A 44 -13.55 2.38 -24.65
C HIS A 44 -14.05 1.34 -23.61
N LEU A 45 -13.54 1.37 -22.38
CA LEU A 45 -13.89 0.43 -21.32
C LEU A 45 -15.02 0.99 -20.45
N GLY A 46 -16.01 0.15 -20.16
CA GLY A 46 -17.06 0.47 -19.19
C GLY A 46 -16.52 0.55 -17.75
N ARG A 47 -17.27 1.25 -16.89
CA ARG A 47 -16.91 1.50 -15.48
C ARG A 47 -16.51 0.24 -14.73
N ASP A 48 -17.29 -0.83 -14.83
CA ASP A 48 -17.02 -2.07 -14.06
C ASP A 48 -15.67 -2.69 -14.43
N ARG A 49 -15.29 -2.60 -15.71
CA ARG A 49 -14.00 -3.09 -16.19
C ARG A 49 -12.84 -2.19 -15.75
N LEU A 50 -13.04 -0.86 -15.77
CA LEU A 50 -12.07 0.10 -15.24
C LEU A 50 -11.85 -0.11 -13.73
N LEU A 51 -12.91 -0.30 -12.96
CA LEU A 51 -12.83 -0.59 -11.52
C LEU A 51 -12.14 -1.94 -11.25
N THR A 52 -12.40 -2.96 -12.08
CA THR A 52 -11.69 -4.24 -11.97
C THR A 52 -10.18 -4.08 -12.19
N ILE A 53 -9.77 -3.32 -13.22
CA ILE A 53 -8.36 -3.03 -13.49
C ILE A 53 -7.75 -2.22 -12.34
N LEU A 54 -8.48 -1.23 -11.82
CA LEU A 54 -8.03 -0.42 -10.69
C LEU A 54 -7.77 -1.28 -9.44
N VAL A 55 -8.70 -2.17 -9.10
CA VAL A 55 -8.55 -3.09 -7.95
C VAL A 55 -7.35 -4.01 -8.13
N LEU A 56 -7.13 -4.55 -9.35
CA LEU A 56 -5.97 -5.37 -9.64
C LEU A 56 -4.66 -4.58 -9.48
N GLY A 57 -4.59 -3.36 -10.00
CA GLY A 57 -3.42 -2.49 -9.86
C GLY A 57 -3.10 -2.17 -8.39
N ILE A 58 -4.11 -1.77 -7.61
CA ILE A 58 -3.92 -1.48 -6.17
C ILE A 58 -3.49 -2.75 -5.39
N THR A 59 -4.01 -3.92 -5.79
CA THR A 59 -3.64 -5.19 -5.15
C THR A 59 -2.18 -5.54 -5.47
N ASP A 60 -1.74 -5.35 -6.70
CA ASP A 60 -0.34 -5.56 -7.12
C ASP A 60 0.60 -4.60 -6.37
N ASP A 61 0.29 -3.30 -6.32
CA ASP A 61 1.03 -2.29 -5.56
C ASP A 61 1.16 -2.70 -4.07
N LEU A 62 0.06 -3.17 -3.47
CA LEU A 62 0.06 -3.62 -2.07
C LEU A 62 0.97 -4.83 -1.87
N LEU A 63 0.96 -5.81 -2.79
CA LEU A 63 1.83 -6.98 -2.73
C LEU A 63 3.30 -6.56 -2.88
N GLN A 64 3.59 -5.65 -3.80
CA GLN A 64 4.93 -5.11 -4.00
C GLN A 64 5.45 -4.38 -2.75
N LEU A 65 4.62 -3.55 -2.11
CA LEU A 65 4.98 -2.84 -0.88
C LEU A 65 5.25 -3.79 0.30
N LYS A 66 4.48 -4.88 0.42
CA LYS A 66 4.71 -5.92 1.42
C LYS A 66 6.05 -6.62 1.19
N GLN A 67 6.35 -6.99 -0.05
CA GLN A 67 7.63 -7.60 -0.40
C GLN A 67 8.81 -6.67 -0.09
N GLN A 68 8.71 -5.39 -0.50
CA GLN A 68 9.77 -4.41 -0.21
C GLN A 68 9.99 -4.20 1.29
N THR A 69 8.94 -4.28 2.11
CA THR A 69 9.06 -4.20 3.56
C THR A 69 9.79 -5.43 4.11
N ALA A 70 9.43 -6.64 3.68
CA ALA A 70 10.10 -7.86 4.08
C ALA A 70 11.59 -7.85 3.70
N ASP A 71 11.92 -7.45 2.47
CA ASP A 71 13.30 -7.34 2.00
C ASP A 71 14.12 -6.32 2.81
N ARG A 72 13.49 -5.21 3.22
CA ARG A 72 14.13 -4.19 4.08
C ARG A 72 14.39 -4.74 5.47
N ASP A 73 13.43 -5.43 6.06
CA ASP A 73 13.57 -6.04 7.39
C ASP A 73 14.68 -7.10 7.40
N GLU A 74 14.78 -7.91 6.35
CA GLU A 74 15.85 -8.90 6.20
C GLU A 74 17.23 -8.23 6.08
N ARG A 75 17.34 -7.15 5.30
CA ARG A 75 18.59 -6.38 5.19
C ARG A 75 18.98 -5.73 6.50
N LEU A 76 18.02 -5.15 7.24
CA LEU A 76 18.27 -4.57 8.56
C LEU A 76 18.75 -5.64 9.54
N LYS A 77 18.12 -6.82 9.56
CA LYS A 77 18.56 -7.94 10.38
C LYS A 77 19.99 -8.39 10.04
N ALA A 78 20.31 -8.52 8.75
CA ALA A 78 21.66 -8.87 8.31
C ALA A 78 22.70 -7.83 8.74
N LEU A 79 22.37 -6.53 8.67
CA LEU A 79 23.25 -5.47 9.17
C LEU A 79 23.46 -5.53 10.68
N LEU A 80 22.40 -5.78 11.45
CA LEU A 80 22.50 -5.96 12.91
C LEU A 80 23.39 -7.16 13.27
N GLU A 81 23.24 -8.30 12.58
CA GLU A 81 24.10 -9.46 12.81
C GLU A 81 25.58 -9.20 12.48
N LEU A 82 25.87 -8.34 11.49
CA LEU A 82 27.24 -7.93 11.18
C LEU A 82 27.83 -7.04 12.27
N ILE A 83 27.04 -6.12 12.83
CA ILE A 83 27.45 -5.25 13.94
C ILE A 83 27.74 -6.10 15.18
N ASP A 84 26.82 -7.01 15.57
CA ASP A 84 27.00 -7.90 16.72
C ASP A 84 28.27 -8.77 16.60
N LYS A 85 28.61 -9.21 15.38
CA LYS A 85 29.83 -9.97 15.11
C LYS A 85 31.11 -9.12 15.21
N GLN A 86 31.03 -7.82 14.97
CA GLN A 86 32.17 -6.90 15.11
C GLN A 86 32.40 -6.48 16.57
N GLU A 87 31.37 -6.46 17.40
CA GLU A 87 31.47 -6.10 18.83
C GLU A 87 31.94 -7.24 19.74
N ARG A 88 32.02 -8.50 19.26
CA ARG A 88 32.70 -9.59 19.98
C ARG A 88 34.19 -9.66 19.57
N PRO A 89 35.13 -9.08 20.33
CA PRO A 89 36.53 -9.34 20.10
C PRO A 89 36.83 -10.80 20.46
N VAL A 90 37.49 -11.50 19.54
CA VAL A 90 38.22 -12.74 19.80
C VAL A 90 39.21 -12.48 20.93
N GLY A 91 38.93 -12.96 22.14
CA GLY A 91 39.86 -12.81 23.26
C GLY A 91 39.23 -12.88 24.64
N SER A 92 38.56 -13.99 24.97
CA SER A 92 38.34 -14.38 26.37
C SER A 92 38.40 -15.90 26.49
N ASP A 93 39.50 -16.49 26.02
CA ASP A 93 39.90 -17.85 26.34
C ASP A 93 41.42 -17.82 26.63
N THR A 94 41.75 -17.47 27.87
CA THR A 94 42.93 -17.93 28.63
C THR A 94 42.67 -17.71 30.10
#